data_AF-A0A520I2L8-F1
#
_entry.id   AF-A0A520I2L8-F1
#
_cell.length_a   1.000
_cell.length_b   1.000
_cell.length_c   1.000
_cell.angle_alpha   90.00
_cell.angle_beta   90.00
_cell.angle_gamma   90.00
#
_symmetry.space_group_name_H-M   'P 1'
#
loop_
_entity.id
_entity.type
_entity.pdbx_description
1 polymer ?
#
loop_
_entity_poly.entity_id
_entity_poly.type
_entity_poly.pdbx_seq_one_letter_code
_entity_poly.pdbx_strand_id
1 'polypeptide(L)'
;EYPVLILLSACGMGIMVSATDMLTLYVGLELQSLAAYVLASFMRRDGRSAEAGLKYFVLGALASGILLYGISLVYGFSGTTLFSGISEAYAGTKSLGLLFGLVFVFAGLAFKISAVPFHMWTPDVYEGAPTPVTAFFASAPKVAALALSVRVAVDAMGPATDQWRQIVIFAALASIILGAVAAIGQTNIKRLLAYSSINNVGFALIGLAAGTPEGVSGVLMYLTIYVAMTLGSFLVVLQMRGDDGQPVETIDSLAGMSRTRPALAAALAIFMFSLAGIPPLFGFYAKFAVFSAAVDAGLFPLAVVGIAASVIGAYYYLRVVKTMYFDDPAPAFAPMESKVEGGLIAIAAVFVSPAGYLLIPVLGAWTMAAARALF
;
A
#
# COMPACT_ATOMS: atom_id res chain seq x y z
N GLU A 1 15.34 -16.95 13.48
CA GLU A 1 14.59 -17.00 12.21
C GLU A 1 14.00 -15.64 11.81
N TYR A 2 13.32 -14.90 12.70
CA TYR A 2 12.65 -13.63 12.34
C TYR A 2 13.51 -12.63 11.54
N PRO A 3 14.74 -12.25 11.94
CA PRO A 3 15.54 -11.29 11.16
C PRO A 3 15.95 -11.84 9.79
N VAL A 4 16.18 -13.16 9.68
CA VAL A 4 16.53 -13.82 8.41
C VAL A 4 15.35 -13.74 7.44
N LEU A 5 14.12 -13.95 7.91
CA LEU A 5 12.92 -13.80 7.09
C LEU A 5 12.74 -12.36 6.60
N ILE A 6 13.00 -11.37 7.45
CA ILE A 6 12.97 -9.96 7.05
C ILE A 6 14.02 -9.68 5.96
N LEU A 7 15.24 -10.18 6.10
CA LEU A 7 16.31 -10.01 5.11
C LEU A 7 16.00 -10.73 3.79
N LEU A 8 15.44 -11.94 3.83
CA LEU A 8 14.98 -12.65 2.62
C LEU A 8 13.85 -11.89 1.93
N SER A 9 12.90 -11.36 2.71
CA SER A 9 11.82 -10.53 2.16
C SER A 9 12.36 -9.25 1.52
N ALA A 10 13.33 -8.59 2.15
CA ALA A 10 14.02 -7.43 1.61
C ALA A 10 14.80 -7.73 0.33
N CYS A 11 15.49 -8.88 0.27
CA CYS A 11 16.17 -9.36 -0.93
C CYS A 11 15.17 -9.57 -2.08
N GLY A 12 14.06 -10.27 -1.82
CA GLY A 12 13.00 -10.48 -2.81
C GLY A 12 12.42 -9.15 -3.33
N MET A 13 12.16 -8.19 -2.45
CA MET A 13 11.73 -6.84 -2.84
C MET A 13 12.76 -6.11 -3.69
N GLY A 14 14.06 -6.24 -3.38
CA GLY A 14 15.14 -5.70 -4.20
C GLY A 14 15.13 -6.28 -5.61
N ILE A 15 15.01 -7.62 -5.72
CA ILE A 15 14.91 -8.33 -7.00
C ILE A 15 13.70 -7.83 -7.80
N MET A 16 12.52 -7.70 -7.16
CA MET A 16 11.31 -7.20 -7.79
C MET A 16 11.53 -5.83 -8.44
N VAL A 17 12.06 -4.86 -7.68
CA VAL A 17 12.25 -3.49 -8.18
C VAL A 17 13.31 -3.43 -9.28
N SER A 18 14.32 -4.30 -9.24
CA SER A 18 15.39 -4.37 -10.26
C SER A 18 15.05 -5.22 -11.49
N ALA A 19 13.92 -5.94 -11.50
CA ALA A 19 13.61 -6.90 -12.55
C ALA A 19 13.45 -6.24 -13.93
N THR A 20 14.03 -6.89 -14.95
CA THR A 20 13.93 -6.49 -16.38
C THR A 20 13.26 -7.56 -17.24
N ASP A 21 12.80 -8.65 -16.62
CA ASP A 21 12.11 -9.75 -17.25
C ASP A 21 11.09 -10.38 -16.29
N MET A 22 10.08 -11.06 -16.86
CA MET A 22 8.96 -11.63 -16.11
C MET A 22 9.35 -12.75 -15.15
N LEU A 23 10.43 -13.50 -15.44
CA LEU A 23 10.86 -14.62 -14.60
C LEU A 23 11.61 -14.12 -13.36
N THR A 24 12.54 -13.19 -13.53
CA THR A 24 13.23 -12.53 -12.40
C THR A 24 12.24 -11.82 -11.49
N LEU A 25 11.25 -11.14 -12.08
CA LEU A 25 10.11 -10.56 -11.35
C LEU A 25 9.41 -11.61 -10.49
N TYR A 26 9.03 -12.74 -11.08
CA TYR A 26 8.29 -13.79 -10.39
C TYR A 26 9.11 -14.39 -9.24
N VAL A 27 10.39 -14.65 -9.46
CA VAL A 27 11.31 -15.17 -8.42
C VAL A 27 11.44 -14.21 -7.25
N GLY A 28 11.65 -12.91 -7.52
CA GLY A 28 11.73 -11.89 -6.46
C GLY A 28 10.44 -11.81 -5.64
N LEU A 29 9.30 -11.85 -6.33
CA LEU A 29 7.97 -11.82 -5.72
C LEU A 29 7.70 -13.06 -4.86
N GLU A 30 8.06 -14.27 -5.32
CA GLU A 30 7.90 -15.49 -4.54
C GLU A 30 8.84 -15.56 -3.34
N LEU A 31 10.10 -15.13 -3.48
CA LEU A 31 11.03 -15.04 -2.37
C LEU A 31 10.49 -14.12 -1.26
N GLN A 32 9.96 -12.96 -1.65
CA GLN A 32 9.32 -12.02 -0.73
C GLN A 32 8.09 -12.65 -0.06
N SER A 33 7.25 -13.31 -0.85
CA SER A 33 5.94 -13.83 -0.42
C SER A 33 6.07 -15.00 0.54
N LEU A 34 6.96 -15.96 0.25
CA LEU A 34 7.21 -17.10 1.13
C LEU A 34 7.72 -16.66 2.50
N ALA A 35 8.63 -15.67 2.54
CA ALA A 35 9.06 -15.09 3.81
C ALA A 35 7.90 -14.41 4.55
N ALA A 36 7.03 -13.70 3.83
CA ALA A 36 5.86 -13.03 4.41
C ALA A 36 4.84 -14.02 4.99
N TYR A 37 4.56 -15.15 4.33
CA TYR A 37 3.63 -16.17 4.83
C TYR A 37 4.09 -16.74 6.19
N VAL A 38 5.40 -16.97 6.35
CA VAL A 38 5.98 -17.44 7.61
C VAL A 38 5.93 -16.35 8.68
N LEU A 39 6.18 -15.07 8.32
CA LEU A 39 6.08 -13.95 9.26
C LEU A 39 4.64 -13.74 9.76
N ALA A 40 3.63 -13.92 8.91
CA ALA A 40 2.22 -13.78 9.28
C ALA A 40 1.77 -14.78 10.36
N SER A 41 2.33 -16.00 10.32
CA SER A 41 2.05 -17.10 11.26
C SER A 41 3.14 -17.27 12.33
N PHE A 42 3.93 -16.23 12.59
CA PHE A 42 5.10 -16.35 13.47
C PHE A 42 4.71 -16.66 14.93
N MET A 43 3.55 -16.18 15.40
CA MET A 43 3.05 -16.48 16.74
C MET A 43 2.29 -17.82 16.76
N ARG A 44 3.05 -18.93 16.76
CA ARG A 44 2.53 -20.31 16.62
C ARG A 44 1.47 -20.74 17.65
N ARG A 45 1.39 -20.07 18.81
CA ARG A 45 0.42 -20.37 19.88
C ARG A 45 -0.86 -19.52 19.78
N ASP A 46 -0.88 -18.53 18.89
CA ASP A 46 -2.04 -17.68 18.65
C ASP A 46 -2.80 -18.17 17.43
N GLY A 47 -4.06 -18.60 17.64
CA GLY A 47 -4.94 -19.07 16.58
C GLY A 47 -5.19 -18.00 15.51
N ARG A 48 -5.24 -16.71 15.88
CA ARG A 48 -5.43 -15.59 14.92
C ARG A 48 -4.24 -15.46 13.98
N SER A 49 -3.02 -15.58 14.50
CA SER A 49 -1.79 -15.53 13.68
C SER A 49 -1.68 -16.75 12.76
N ALA A 50 -2.04 -17.93 13.25
CA ALA A 50 -2.08 -19.15 12.43
C ALA A 50 -3.12 -19.04 11.28
N GLU A 51 -4.33 -18.57 11.57
CA GLU A 51 -5.39 -18.35 10.59
C GLU A 51 -4.96 -17.30 9.54
N ALA A 52 -4.38 -16.18 9.99
CA ALA A 52 -3.85 -15.14 9.09
C ALA A 52 -2.79 -15.71 8.13
N GLY A 53 -1.81 -16.46 8.64
CA GLY A 53 -0.80 -17.08 7.78
C GLY A 53 -1.38 -18.07 6.77
N LEU A 54 -2.35 -18.88 7.18
CA LEU A 54 -3.03 -19.83 6.29
C LEU A 54 -3.83 -19.11 5.19
N LYS A 55 -4.65 -18.11 5.55
CA LYS A 55 -5.39 -17.29 4.59
C LYS A 55 -4.45 -16.59 3.62
N TYR A 56 -3.34 -16.05 4.12
CA TYR A 56 -2.36 -15.36 3.27
C TYR A 56 -1.69 -16.32 2.30
N PHE A 57 -1.24 -17.49 2.78
CA PHE A 57 -0.57 -18.50 1.96
C PHE A 57 -1.50 -19.04 0.87
N VAL A 58 -2.72 -19.47 1.21
CA VAL A 58 -3.64 -20.10 0.25
C VAL A 58 -4.06 -19.11 -0.84
N LEU A 59 -4.49 -17.91 -0.44
CA LEU A 59 -4.89 -16.87 -1.40
C LEU A 59 -3.69 -16.38 -2.21
N GLY A 60 -2.52 -16.29 -1.58
CA GLY A 60 -1.27 -15.89 -2.21
C GLY A 60 -0.75 -16.90 -3.23
N ALA A 61 -0.84 -18.19 -2.95
CA ALA A 61 -0.48 -19.27 -3.88
C ALA A 61 -1.41 -19.29 -5.10
N LEU A 62 -2.73 -19.09 -4.88
CA LEU A 62 -3.68 -18.97 -5.99
C LEU A 62 -3.35 -17.77 -6.89
N ALA A 63 -3.13 -16.59 -6.30
CA ALA A 63 -2.78 -15.38 -7.05
C ALA A 63 -1.43 -15.51 -7.77
N SER A 64 -0.46 -16.21 -7.16
CA SER A 64 0.81 -16.53 -7.80
C SER A 64 0.65 -17.46 -8.99
N GLY A 65 -0.21 -18.48 -8.89
CA GLY A 65 -0.55 -19.35 -10.03
C GLY A 65 -1.21 -18.59 -11.18
N ILE A 66 -2.14 -17.67 -10.87
CA ILE A 66 -2.77 -16.75 -11.85
C ILE A 66 -1.70 -15.88 -12.54
N LEU A 67 -0.79 -15.29 -11.76
CA LEU A 67 0.31 -14.48 -12.29
C LEU A 67 1.22 -15.31 -13.21
N LEU A 68 1.64 -16.49 -12.76
CA LEU A 68 2.54 -17.36 -13.52
C LEU A 68 1.88 -17.85 -14.82
N TYR A 69 0.58 -18.13 -14.78
CA TYR A 69 -0.19 -18.47 -15.99
C TYR A 69 -0.26 -17.29 -16.97
N GLY A 70 -0.47 -16.07 -16.46
CA GLY A 70 -0.40 -14.85 -17.26
C GLY A 70 0.98 -14.64 -17.90
N ILE A 71 2.06 -14.83 -17.13
CA ILE A 71 3.44 -14.78 -17.63
C ILE A 71 3.66 -15.84 -18.73
N SER A 72 3.16 -17.05 -18.53
CA SER A 72 3.24 -18.14 -19.51
C SER A 72 2.53 -17.79 -20.83
N LEU A 73 1.35 -17.18 -20.76
CA LEU A 73 0.64 -16.69 -21.96
C LEU A 73 1.42 -15.57 -22.65
N VAL A 74 1.91 -14.58 -21.90
CA VAL A 74 2.73 -13.50 -22.47
C VAL A 74 3.97 -14.08 -23.16
N TYR A 75 4.67 -15.01 -22.51
CA TYR A 75 5.81 -15.72 -23.11
C TYR A 75 5.42 -16.49 -24.37
N GLY A 76 4.32 -17.25 -24.34
CA GLY A 76 3.88 -18.06 -25.48
C GLY A 76 3.54 -17.25 -26.73
N PHE A 77 3.06 -16.02 -26.57
CA PHE A 77 2.69 -15.14 -27.69
C PHE A 77 3.74 -14.07 -28.05
N SER A 78 4.70 -13.78 -27.15
CA SER A 78 5.83 -12.85 -27.43
C SER A 78 7.14 -13.56 -27.75
N GLY A 79 7.28 -14.84 -27.38
CA GLY A 79 8.51 -15.63 -27.54
C GLY A 79 9.63 -15.28 -26.55
N THR A 80 9.38 -14.40 -25.57
CA THR A 80 10.40 -13.91 -24.64
C THR A 80 9.82 -13.54 -23.28
N THR A 81 10.67 -13.50 -22.25
CA THR A 81 10.32 -13.00 -20.92
C THR A 81 10.86 -11.58 -20.67
N LEU A 82 11.76 -11.09 -21.53
CA LEU A 82 12.36 -9.76 -21.41
C LEU A 82 11.32 -8.67 -21.64
N PHE A 83 11.31 -7.64 -20.78
CA PHE A 83 10.33 -6.55 -20.90
C PHE A 83 10.39 -5.83 -22.25
N SER A 84 11.59 -5.59 -22.79
CA SER A 84 11.77 -4.96 -24.10
C SER A 84 11.09 -5.73 -25.24
N GLY A 85 11.33 -7.05 -25.33
CA GLY A 85 10.72 -7.88 -26.36
C GLY A 85 9.21 -8.11 -26.15
N ILE A 86 8.74 -8.10 -24.91
CA ILE A 86 7.30 -8.09 -24.62
C ILE A 86 6.65 -6.79 -25.11
N SER A 87 7.30 -5.64 -24.88
CA SER A 87 6.84 -4.34 -25.35
C SER A 87 6.71 -4.31 -26.88
N GLU A 88 7.72 -4.81 -27.60
CA GLU A 88 7.68 -4.97 -29.06
C GLU A 88 6.50 -5.85 -29.52
N ALA A 89 6.23 -6.95 -28.81
CA ALA A 89 5.11 -7.84 -29.14
C ALA A 89 3.74 -7.14 -28.97
N TYR A 90 3.58 -6.29 -27.95
CA TYR A 90 2.36 -5.49 -27.78
C TYR A 90 2.23 -4.34 -28.78
N ALA A 91 3.34 -3.79 -29.27
CA ALA A 91 3.36 -2.76 -30.31
C ALA A 91 2.99 -3.32 -31.70
N GLY A 92 3.23 -4.62 -31.92
CA GLY A 92 2.92 -5.32 -33.17
C GLY A 92 1.44 -5.67 -33.32
N THR A 93 1.17 -6.91 -33.72
CA THR A 93 -0.20 -7.36 -34.01
C THR A 93 -0.99 -7.60 -32.73
N LYS A 94 -2.22 -7.06 -32.68
CA LYS A 94 -3.16 -7.33 -31.60
C LYS A 94 -3.43 -8.84 -31.48
N SER A 95 -2.94 -9.45 -30.41
CA SER A 95 -3.14 -10.87 -30.09
C SER A 95 -4.10 -11.02 -28.92
N LEU A 96 -5.15 -11.84 -29.09
CA LEU A 96 -6.03 -12.20 -27.99
C LEU A 96 -5.26 -12.91 -26.86
N GLY A 97 -4.25 -13.70 -27.21
CA GLY A 97 -3.41 -14.38 -26.23
C GLY A 97 -2.62 -13.43 -25.35
N LEU A 98 -2.04 -12.38 -25.93
CA LEU A 98 -1.38 -11.31 -25.17
C LEU A 98 -2.38 -10.55 -24.29
N LEU A 99 -3.59 -10.28 -24.79
CA LEU A 99 -4.63 -9.62 -23.98
C LEU A 99 -5.02 -10.44 -22.74
N PHE A 100 -5.24 -11.75 -22.89
CA PHE A 100 -5.49 -12.64 -21.75
C PHE A 100 -4.29 -12.69 -20.80
N GLY A 101 -3.07 -12.77 -21.35
CA GLY A 101 -1.83 -12.70 -20.57
C GLY A 101 -1.76 -11.43 -19.72
N LEU A 102 -2.02 -10.26 -20.30
CA LEU A 102 -2.11 -8.98 -19.62
C LEU A 102 -3.13 -9.03 -18.47
N VAL A 103 -4.36 -9.49 -18.72
CA VAL A 103 -5.40 -9.57 -17.68
C VAL A 103 -4.95 -10.44 -16.51
N PHE A 104 -4.39 -11.62 -16.78
CA PHE A 104 -3.91 -12.53 -15.72
C PHE A 104 -2.71 -11.96 -14.94
N VAL A 105 -1.77 -11.30 -15.63
CA VAL A 105 -0.65 -10.61 -14.98
C VAL A 105 -1.17 -9.50 -14.05
N PHE A 106 -2.06 -8.64 -14.53
CA PHE A 106 -2.65 -7.57 -13.72
C PHE A 106 -3.50 -8.10 -12.57
N ALA A 107 -4.20 -9.23 -12.74
CA ALA A 107 -4.93 -9.88 -11.65
C ALA A 107 -3.99 -10.34 -10.52
N GLY A 108 -2.87 -10.99 -10.88
CA GLY A 108 -1.84 -11.40 -9.92
C GLY A 108 -1.18 -10.22 -9.21
N LEU A 109 -0.85 -9.16 -9.95
CA LEU A 109 -0.28 -7.93 -9.38
C LEU A 109 -1.28 -7.20 -8.46
N ALA A 110 -2.55 -7.11 -8.86
CA ALA A 110 -3.63 -6.51 -8.07
C ALA A 110 -3.77 -7.20 -6.70
N PHE A 111 -3.63 -8.52 -6.63
CA PHE A 111 -3.59 -9.24 -5.36
C PHE A 111 -2.44 -8.79 -4.47
N LYS A 112 -1.22 -8.67 -5.01
CA LYS A 112 -0.01 -8.32 -4.24
C LYS A 112 -0.05 -6.91 -3.68
N ILE A 113 -0.67 -5.96 -4.39
CA ILE A 113 -0.86 -4.59 -3.90
C ILE A 113 -2.13 -4.43 -3.05
N SER A 114 -2.92 -5.49 -2.84
CA SER A 114 -4.21 -5.46 -2.15
C SER A 114 -5.29 -4.61 -2.84
N ALA A 115 -5.25 -4.50 -4.18
CA ALA A 115 -6.27 -3.79 -4.93
C ALA A 115 -7.55 -4.63 -5.07
N VAL A 116 -8.71 -3.97 -5.08
CA VAL A 116 -10.00 -4.59 -5.42
C VAL A 116 -9.95 -5.05 -6.89
N PRO A 117 -10.42 -6.26 -7.23
CA PRO A 117 -11.22 -7.20 -6.43
C PRO A 117 -10.42 -8.29 -5.69
N PHE A 118 -9.10 -8.15 -5.50
CA PHE A 118 -8.23 -9.18 -4.92
C PHE A 118 -7.71 -8.85 -3.51
N HIS A 119 -8.40 -7.97 -2.80
CA HIS A 119 -8.00 -7.41 -1.50
C HIS A 119 -8.36 -8.28 -0.27
N MET A 120 -9.15 -9.34 -0.44
CA MET A 120 -9.85 -10.06 0.65
C MET A 120 -8.92 -10.58 1.75
N TRP A 121 -7.67 -10.88 1.42
CA TRP A 121 -6.67 -11.35 2.37
C TRP A 121 -6.22 -10.26 3.36
N THR A 122 -6.23 -8.99 2.94
CA THR A 122 -5.50 -7.91 3.63
C THR A 122 -6.08 -7.59 5.02
N PRO A 123 -7.41 -7.43 5.21
CA PRO A 123 -7.98 -7.12 6.53
C PRO A 123 -7.70 -8.22 7.57
N ASP A 124 -7.93 -9.47 7.20
CA ASP A 124 -7.77 -10.61 8.10
C ASP A 124 -6.30 -10.85 8.45
N VAL A 125 -5.40 -10.72 7.47
CA VAL A 125 -3.96 -10.89 7.70
C VAL A 125 -3.39 -9.76 8.55
N TYR A 126 -3.81 -8.52 8.31
CA TYR A 126 -3.32 -7.38 9.09
C TYR A 126 -3.77 -7.45 10.54
N GLU A 127 -5.02 -7.85 10.78
CA GLU A 127 -5.56 -8.01 12.12
C GLU A 127 -4.95 -9.21 12.86
N GLY A 128 -4.77 -10.36 12.19
CA GLY A 128 -4.28 -11.58 12.82
C GLY A 128 -2.76 -11.67 12.98
N ALA A 129 -1.98 -11.04 12.10
CA ALA A 129 -0.52 -11.06 12.20
C ALA A 129 -0.02 -10.19 13.37
N PRO A 130 1.18 -10.49 13.93
CA PRO A 130 1.80 -9.64 14.93
C PRO A 130 1.98 -8.21 14.42
N THR A 131 1.69 -7.20 15.24
CA THR A 131 1.72 -5.78 14.82
C THR A 131 3.03 -5.34 14.13
N PRO A 132 4.24 -5.78 14.53
CA PRO A 132 5.47 -5.43 13.79
C PRO A 132 5.49 -6.00 12.36
N VAL A 133 4.94 -7.20 12.18
CA VAL A 133 4.80 -7.85 10.86
C VAL A 133 3.78 -7.09 10.01
N THR A 134 2.65 -6.69 10.60
CA THR A 134 1.64 -5.89 9.91
C THR A 134 2.20 -4.53 9.48
N ALA A 135 2.98 -3.86 10.34
CA ALA A 135 3.66 -2.61 10.00
C ALA A 135 4.60 -2.77 8.79
N PHE A 136 5.33 -3.89 8.75
CA PHE A 136 6.17 -4.24 7.61
C PHE A 136 5.33 -4.48 6.35
N PHE A 137 4.27 -5.29 6.41
CA PHE A 137 3.39 -5.57 5.26
C PHE A 137 2.68 -4.35 4.70
N ALA A 138 2.32 -3.40 5.56
CA ALA A 138 1.64 -2.17 5.17
C ALA A 138 2.56 -1.16 4.47
N SER A 139 3.88 -1.37 4.53
CA SER A 139 4.89 -0.45 4.00
C SER A 139 5.72 -1.09 2.88
N ALA A 140 6.85 -1.72 3.20
CA ALA A 140 7.88 -2.07 2.22
C ALA A 140 7.41 -3.02 1.10
N PRO A 141 6.71 -4.16 1.38
CA PRO A 141 6.21 -5.04 0.32
C PRO A 141 5.23 -4.34 -0.62
N LYS A 142 4.45 -3.39 -0.09
CA LYS A 142 3.48 -2.63 -0.88
C LYS A 142 4.17 -1.64 -1.83
N VAL A 143 5.24 -0.99 -1.38
CA VAL A 143 6.10 -0.16 -2.26
C VAL A 143 6.72 -1.00 -3.35
N ALA A 144 7.32 -2.15 -3.01
CA ALA A 144 7.94 -3.04 -3.98
C ALA A 144 6.93 -3.57 -5.01
N ALA A 145 5.74 -3.98 -4.58
CA ALA A 145 4.69 -4.49 -5.46
C ALA A 145 4.09 -3.40 -6.36
N LEU A 146 3.91 -2.17 -5.88
CA LEU A 146 3.46 -1.04 -6.71
C LEU A 146 4.53 -0.58 -7.69
N ALA A 147 5.79 -0.47 -7.26
CA ALA A 147 6.91 -0.19 -8.17
C ALA A 147 7.02 -1.25 -9.26
N LEU A 148 6.87 -2.53 -8.90
CA LEU A 148 6.84 -3.62 -9.86
C LEU A 148 5.68 -3.50 -10.86
N SER A 149 4.50 -3.13 -10.38
CA SER A 149 3.31 -2.94 -11.21
C SER A 149 3.48 -1.79 -12.19
N VAL A 150 4.12 -0.69 -11.76
CA VAL A 150 4.51 0.42 -12.64
C VAL A 150 5.45 -0.07 -13.74
N ARG A 151 6.51 -0.81 -13.40
CA ARG A 151 7.47 -1.33 -14.38
C ARG A 151 6.82 -2.28 -15.39
N VAL A 152 5.96 -3.19 -14.93
CA VAL A 152 5.23 -4.09 -15.85
C VAL A 152 4.31 -3.30 -16.78
N ALA A 153 3.56 -2.32 -16.25
CA ALA A 153 2.62 -1.53 -17.03
C ALA A 153 3.32 -0.63 -18.06
N VAL A 154 4.44 -0.01 -17.69
CA VAL A 154 5.14 0.99 -18.51
C VAL A 154 6.24 0.33 -19.36
N ASP A 155 7.19 -0.37 -18.77
CA ASP A 155 8.35 -0.94 -19.48
C ASP A 155 7.91 -2.09 -20.41
N ALA A 156 7.13 -3.05 -19.87
CA ALA A 156 6.78 -4.27 -20.60
C ALA A 156 5.50 -4.14 -21.42
N MET A 157 4.50 -3.39 -20.93
CA MET A 157 3.17 -3.30 -21.54
C MET A 157 2.80 -1.87 -21.95
N GLY A 158 3.79 -0.98 -22.11
CA GLY A 158 3.59 0.42 -22.50
C GLY A 158 2.75 0.60 -23.76
N PRO A 159 3.01 -0.14 -24.85
CA PRO A 159 2.18 -0.06 -26.07
C PRO A 159 0.72 -0.52 -25.88
N ALA A 160 0.42 -1.25 -24.80
CA ALA A 160 -0.91 -1.71 -24.42
C ALA A 160 -1.59 -0.85 -23.35
N THR A 161 -1.21 0.43 -23.27
CA THR A 161 -1.71 1.38 -22.25
C THR A 161 -3.22 1.42 -22.17
N ASP A 162 -3.93 1.49 -23.30
CA ASP A 162 -5.39 1.58 -23.28
C ASP A 162 -6.06 0.33 -22.70
N GLN A 163 -5.46 -0.85 -22.87
CA GLN A 163 -6.00 -2.11 -22.37
C GLN A 163 -5.82 -2.24 -20.86
N TRP A 164 -4.61 -2.03 -20.34
CA TRP A 164 -4.40 -2.15 -18.90
C TRP A 164 -4.95 -0.95 -18.11
N ARG A 165 -5.03 0.25 -18.72
CA ARG A 165 -5.60 1.43 -18.07
C ARG A 165 -7.04 1.21 -17.62
N GLN A 166 -7.85 0.47 -18.37
CA GLN A 166 -9.23 0.13 -17.98
C GLN A 166 -9.27 -0.70 -16.69
N ILE A 167 -8.37 -1.68 -16.57
CA ILE A 167 -8.24 -2.54 -15.38
C ILE A 167 -7.80 -1.68 -14.18
N VAL A 168 -6.79 -0.82 -14.39
CA VAL A 168 -6.25 0.06 -13.34
C VAL A 168 -7.29 1.07 -12.88
N ILE A 169 -8.06 1.69 -13.78
CA ILE A 169 -9.15 2.62 -13.44
C ILE A 169 -10.22 1.94 -12.59
N PHE A 170 -10.65 0.75 -13.00
CA PHE A 170 -11.63 -0.03 -12.24
C PHE A 170 -11.09 -0.36 -10.84
N ALA A 171 -9.87 -0.91 -10.77
CA ALA A 171 -9.24 -1.28 -9.51
C ALA A 171 -9.03 -0.06 -8.59
N ALA A 172 -8.66 1.10 -9.16
CA ALA A 172 -8.48 2.34 -8.42
C ALA A 172 -9.77 2.79 -7.73
N LEU A 173 -10.84 2.97 -8.50
CA LEU A 173 -12.13 3.44 -7.99
C LEU A 173 -12.76 2.44 -7.03
N ALA A 174 -12.73 1.16 -7.37
CA ALA A 174 -13.28 0.11 -6.53
C ALA A 174 -12.52 0.01 -5.19
N SER A 175 -11.19 0.20 -5.19
CA SER A 175 -10.37 0.21 -3.97
C SER A 175 -10.64 1.43 -3.09
N ILE A 176 -10.80 2.62 -3.69
CA ILE A 176 -11.14 3.83 -2.94
C ILE A 176 -12.50 3.66 -2.25
N ILE A 177 -13.52 3.27 -3.01
CA ILE A 177 -14.89 3.17 -2.51
C ILE A 177 -15.01 2.05 -1.47
N LEU A 178 -14.56 0.84 -1.79
CA LEU A 178 -14.68 -0.31 -0.89
C LEU A 178 -13.83 -0.10 0.36
N GLY A 179 -12.59 0.36 0.20
CA GLY A 179 -11.70 0.64 1.32
C GLY A 179 -12.29 1.70 2.25
N ALA A 180 -12.88 2.77 1.70
CA ALA A 180 -13.51 3.80 2.51
C ALA A 180 -14.76 3.31 3.25
N VAL A 181 -15.70 2.67 2.54
CA VAL A 181 -16.96 2.21 3.12
C VAL A 181 -16.74 1.11 4.15
N ALA A 182 -15.88 0.13 3.85
CA ALA A 182 -15.62 -0.98 4.76
C ALA A 182 -14.87 -0.54 6.03
N ALA A 183 -14.04 0.51 5.96
CA ALA A 183 -13.33 1.05 7.12
C ALA A 183 -14.27 1.68 8.18
N ILE A 184 -15.42 2.23 7.78
CA ILE A 184 -16.35 2.96 8.66
C ILE A 184 -16.83 2.10 9.84
N GLY A 185 -17.16 0.84 9.55
CA GLY A 185 -17.73 -0.11 10.53
C GLY A 185 -16.69 -0.83 11.39
N GLN A 186 -15.40 -0.59 11.18
CA GLN A 186 -14.35 -1.31 11.91
C GLN A 186 -14.23 -0.84 13.36
N THR A 187 -13.97 -1.78 14.26
CA THR A 187 -13.72 -1.55 15.69
C THR A 187 -12.27 -1.84 16.08
N ASN A 188 -11.56 -2.64 15.29
CA ASN A 188 -10.14 -2.92 15.45
C ASN A 188 -9.30 -1.92 14.63
N ILE A 189 -8.30 -1.29 15.25
CA ILE A 189 -7.44 -0.28 14.61
C ILE A 189 -6.58 -0.87 13.50
N LYS A 190 -6.06 -2.09 13.64
CA LYS A 190 -5.26 -2.77 12.59
C LYS A 190 -6.13 -3.08 11.38
N ARG A 191 -7.36 -3.56 11.60
CA ARG A 191 -8.33 -3.84 10.53
C ARG A 191 -8.78 -2.55 9.83
N LEU A 192 -9.02 -1.47 10.58
CA LEU A 192 -9.27 -0.14 10.01
C LEU A 192 -8.09 0.32 9.15
N LEU A 193 -6.85 0.20 9.64
CA LEU A 193 -5.64 0.55 8.90
C LEU A 193 -5.43 -0.33 7.66
N ALA A 194 -5.90 -1.59 7.67
CA ALA A 194 -5.88 -2.48 6.52
C ALA A 194 -6.81 -1.98 5.40
N TYR A 195 -8.05 -1.60 5.71
CA TYR A 195 -8.96 -1.00 4.74
C TYR A 195 -8.49 0.39 4.28
N SER A 196 -7.90 1.17 5.18
CA SER A 196 -7.18 2.40 4.83
C SER A 196 -6.06 2.12 3.83
N SER A 197 -5.29 1.05 3.99
CA SER A 197 -4.24 0.67 3.04
C SER A 197 -4.81 0.30 1.66
N ILE A 198 -5.94 -0.42 1.60
CA ILE A 198 -6.66 -0.73 0.34
C ILE A 198 -7.11 0.57 -0.35
N ASN A 199 -7.72 1.50 0.41
CA ASN A 199 -8.13 2.81 -0.08
C ASN A 199 -6.95 3.62 -0.64
N ASN A 200 -5.81 3.63 0.06
CA ASN A 200 -4.60 4.33 -0.35
C ASN A 200 -3.95 3.77 -1.63
N VAL A 201 -4.01 2.45 -1.84
CA VAL A 201 -3.58 1.83 -3.10
C VAL A 201 -4.41 2.36 -4.27
N GLY A 202 -5.72 2.55 -4.06
CA GLY A 202 -6.60 3.11 -5.08
C GLY A 202 -6.15 4.49 -5.56
N PHE A 203 -5.72 5.38 -4.65
CA PHE A 203 -5.16 6.69 -5.05
C PHE A 203 -3.83 6.55 -5.80
N ALA A 204 -2.93 5.65 -5.38
CA ALA A 204 -1.69 5.40 -6.12
C ALA A 204 -1.99 4.88 -7.55
N LEU A 205 -3.00 4.03 -7.72
CA LEU A 205 -3.41 3.53 -9.03
C LEU A 205 -3.99 4.62 -9.96
N ILE A 206 -4.53 5.72 -9.41
CA ILE A 206 -4.93 6.89 -10.23
C ILE A 206 -3.71 7.49 -10.94
N GLY A 207 -2.58 7.62 -10.24
CA GLY A 207 -1.33 8.09 -10.85
C GLY A 207 -0.83 7.14 -11.94
N LEU A 208 -0.90 5.82 -11.71
CA LEU A 208 -0.53 4.82 -12.71
C LEU A 208 -1.44 4.87 -13.94
N ALA A 209 -2.75 5.11 -13.76
CA ALA A 209 -3.71 5.18 -14.85
C ALA A 209 -3.37 6.25 -15.89
N ALA A 210 -2.69 7.34 -15.49
CA ALA A 210 -2.23 8.37 -16.42
C ALA A 210 -1.31 7.79 -17.51
N GLY A 211 -0.41 6.86 -17.14
CA GLY A 211 0.52 6.24 -18.09
C GLY A 211 1.55 7.23 -18.66
N THR A 212 1.90 8.26 -17.90
CA THR A 212 2.89 9.29 -18.27
C THR A 212 4.01 9.38 -17.23
N PRO A 213 5.16 10.02 -17.54
CA PRO A 213 6.21 10.29 -16.55
C PRO A 213 5.69 11.03 -15.30
N GLU A 214 4.78 11.98 -15.48
CA GLU A 214 4.14 12.73 -14.40
C GLU A 214 3.27 11.82 -13.52
N GLY A 215 2.53 10.90 -14.14
CA GLY A 215 1.74 9.88 -13.44
C GLY A 215 2.62 9.01 -12.56
N VAL A 216 3.70 8.45 -13.13
CA VAL A 216 4.67 7.61 -12.40
C VAL A 216 5.35 8.39 -11.27
N SER A 217 5.78 9.62 -11.52
CA SER A 217 6.35 10.50 -10.50
C SER A 217 5.34 10.73 -9.36
N GLY A 218 4.07 10.95 -9.68
CA GLY A 218 2.97 11.05 -8.73
C GLY A 218 2.80 9.79 -7.88
N VAL A 219 2.87 8.59 -8.47
CA VAL A 219 2.82 7.32 -7.73
C VAL A 219 3.98 7.22 -6.74
N LEU A 220 5.21 7.52 -7.18
CA LEU A 220 6.39 7.44 -6.32
C LEU A 220 6.33 8.44 -5.17
N MET A 221 5.90 9.68 -5.45
CA MET A 221 5.66 10.71 -4.44
C MET A 221 4.61 10.23 -3.42
N TYR A 222 3.50 9.65 -3.91
CA TYR A 222 2.45 9.10 -3.07
C TYR A 222 3.00 8.02 -2.14
N LEU A 223 3.77 7.07 -2.68
CA LEU A 223 4.37 5.97 -1.92
C LEU A 223 5.32 6.44 -0.84
N THR A 224 6.20 7.41 -1.13
CA THR A 224 7.13 7.97 -0.15
C THR A 224 6.38 8.55 1.05
N ILE A 225 5.33 9.34 0.79
CA ILE A 225 4.53 9.97 1.84
C ILE A 225 3.70 8.92 2.59
N TYR A 226 3.11 7.98 1.86
CA TYR A 226 2.31 6.88 2.39
C TYR A 226 3.08 5.99 3.38
N VAL A 227 4.35 5.67 3.08
CA VAL A 227 5.19 4.87 3.99
C VAL A 227 5.35 5.57 5.34
N ALA A 228 5.65 6.87 5.35
CA ALA A 228 5.81 7.63 6.60
C ALA A 228 4.51 7.68 7.41
N MET A 229 3.38 7.94 6.75
CA MET A 229 2.06 7.96 7.41
C MET A 229 1.70 6.59 8.01
N THR A 230 1.92 5.52 7.25
CA THR A 230 1.52 4.16 7.61
C THR A 230 2.42 3.60 8.71
N LEU A 231 3.74 3.71 8.55
CA LEU A 231 4.69 3.29 9.58
C LEU A 231 4.50 4.08 10.87
N GLY A 232 4.31 5.40 10.78
CA GLY A 232 4.00 6.24 11.94
C GLY A 232 2.75 5.77 12.69
N SER A 233 1.68 5.47 11.96
CA SER A 233 0.44 4.95 12.54
C SER A 233 0.66 3.61 13.23
N PHE A 234 1.31 2.65 12.58
CA PHE A 234 1.58 1.34 13.18
C PHE A 234 2.57 1.37 14.34
N LEU A 235 3.53 2.31 14.35
CA LEU A 235 4.40 2.53 15.50
C LEU A 235 3.60 3.03 16.72
N VAL A 236 2.57 3.86 16.52
CA VAL A 236 1.66 4.20 17.62
C VAL A 236 0.84 2.98 18.06
N VAL A 237 0.32 2.17 17.12
CA VAL A 237 -0.40 0.93 17.46
C VAL A 237 0.49 -0.06 18.24
N LEU A 238 1.79 -0.11 17.95
CA LEU A 238 2.75 -0.92 18.73
C LEU A 238 2.89 -0.49 20.19
N GLN A 239 2.66 0.80 20.48
CA GLN A 239 2.66 1.37 21.82
C GLN A 239 1.32 1.21 22.56
N MET A 240 0.27 0.71 21.89
CA MET A 240 -1.01 0.41 22.51
C MET A 240 -0.90 -0.91 23.26
N ARG A 241 -0.39 -0.85 24.49
CA ARG A 241 -0.23 -2.01 25.38
C ARG A 241 -0.91 -1.76 26.72
N GLY A 242 -1.57 -2.79 27.25
CA GLY A 242 -2.09 -2.79 28.61
C GLY A 242 -0.98 -2.91 29.65
N ASP A 243 -1.33 -2.76 30.93
CA ASP A 243 -0.38 -2.90 32.06
C ASP A 243 0.23 -4.30 32.16
N ASP A 244 -0.46 -5.31 31.61
CA ASP A 244 0.00 -6.70 31.48
C ASP A 244 0.97 -6.91 30.29
N GLY A 245 1.28 -5.83 29.56
CA GLY A 245 2.12 -5.83 28.37
C GLY A 245 1.45 -6.39 27.12
N GLN A 246 0.17 -6.79 27.18
CA GLN A 246 -0.53 -7.34 26.04
C GLN A 246 -0.95 -6.26 25.04
N PRO A 247 -0.92 -6.54 23.72
CA PRO A 247 -1.40 -5.60 22.72
C PRO A 247 -2.89 -5.29 22.88
N VAL A 248 -3.25 -4.01 22.78
CA VAL A 248 -4.63 -3.54 22.74
C VAL A 248 -4.90 -2.97 21.36
N GLU A 249 -5.92 -3.49 20.68
CA GLU A 249 -6.14 -3.22 19.25
C GLU A 249 -7.51 -2.56 18.98
N THR A 250 -8.32 -2.28 20.00
CA THR A 250 -9.65 -1.69 19.82
C THR A 250 -9.56 -0.17 19.69
N ILE A 251 -10.38 0.42 18.82
CA ILE A 251 -10.45 1.86 18.65
C ILE A 251 -10.94 2.54 19.95
N ASP A 252 -11.87 1.91 20.66
CA ASP A 252 -12.40 2.47 21.91
C ASP A 252 -11.33 2.59 23.01
N SER A 253 -10.28 1.77 22.98
CA SER A 253 -9.16 1.91 23.91
C SER A 253 -8.34 3.19 23.71
N LEU A 254 -8.48 3.86 22.55
CA LEU A 254 -7.86 5.15 22.30
C LEU A 254 -8.56 6.30 23.03
N ALA A 255 -9.71 6.06 23.66
CA ALA A 255 -10.53 7.11 24.25
C ALA A 255 -9.76 7.90 25.33
N GLY A 256 -9.77 9.23 25.21
CA GLY A 256 -9.06 10.14 26.11
C GLY A 256 -7.52 10.03 26.10
N MET A 257 -6.91 9.38 25.09
CA MET A 257 -5.44 9.31 24.94
C MET A 257 -4.79 10.70 24.95
N SER A 258 -5.49 11.74 24.49
CA SER A 258 -5.02 13.12 24.55
C SER A 258 -4.65 13.61 25.96
N ARG A 259 -5.28 13.07 27.01
CA ARG A 259 -5.01 13.43 28.42
C ARG A 259 -3.95 12.54 29.05
N THR A 260 -3.96 11.25 28.73
CA THR A 260 -3.04 10.27 29.33
C THR A 260 -1.69 10.24 28.61
N ARG A 261 -1.67 10.43 27.28
CA ARG A 261 -0.49 10.40 26.39
C ARG A 261 -0.59 11.45 25.28
N PRO A 262 -0.50 12.75 25.62
CA PRO A 262 -0.72 13.84 24.67
C PRO A 262 0.18 13.77 23.43
N ALA A 263 1.46 13.38 23.59
CA ALA A 263 2.39 13.29 22.47
C ALA A 263 2.03 12.18 21.46
N LEU A 264 1.61 10.99 21.93
CA LEU A 264 1.17 9.90 21.06
C LEU A 264 -0.16 10.24 20.37
N ALA A 265 -1.09 10.86 21.12
CA ALA A 265 -2.36 11.31 20.56
C ALA A 265 -2.17 12.38 19.47
N ALA A 266 -1.23 13.32 19.66
CA ALA A 266 -0.88 14.32 18.67
C ALA A 266 -0.26 13.69 17.41
N ALA A 267 0.70 12.77 17.58
CA ALA A 267 1.33 12.07 16.47
C ALA A 267 0.31 11.25 15.66
N LEU A 268 -0.54 10.46 16.33
CA LEU A 268 -1.58 9.67 15.66
C LEU A 268 -2.59 10.57 14.95
N ALA A 269 -2.99 11.69 15.54
CA ALA A 269 -3.86 12.67 14.87
C ALA A 269 -3.23 13.24 13.60
N ILE A 270 -1.93 13.59 13.62
CA ILE A 270 -1.19 14.02 12.42
C ILE A 270 -1.24 12.94 11.34
N PHE A 271 -0.99 11.68 11.68
CA PHE A 271 -1.05 10.60 10.70
C PHE A 271 -2.47 10.38 10.15
N MET A 272 -3.50 10.37 11.01
CA MET A 272 -4.89 10.18 10.60
C MET A 272 -5.38 11.31 9.69
N PHE A 273 -5.11 12.57 10.05
CA PHE A 273 -5.47 13.72 9.22
C PHE A 273 -4.69 13.74 7.89
N SER A 274 -3.42 13.30 7.91
CA SER A 274 -2.64 13.22 6.68
C SER A 274 -3.12 12.11 5.76
N LEU A 275 -3.46 10.93 6.29
CA LEU A 275 -4.07 9.84 5.52
C LEU A 275 -5.43 10.25 4.95
N ALA A 276 -6.22 11.02 5.71
CA ALA A 276 -7.44 11.65 5.22
C ALA A 276 -7.17 12.64 4.09
N GLY A 277 -5.98 13.25 4.05
CA GLY A 277 -5.58 14.23 3.03
C GLY A 277 -6.08 15.63 3.36
N ILE A 278 -6.07 16.01 4.64
CA ILE A 278 -6.52 17.34 5.08
C ILE A 278 -5.36 18.35 4.95
N PRO A 279 -5.53 19.47 4.22
CA PRO A 279 -4.55 20.55 4.22
C PRO A 279 -4.37 21.14 5.64
N PRO A 280 -3.14 21.51 6.06
CA PRO A 280 -1.89 21.61 5.29
C PRO A 280 -0.96 20.38 5.38
N LEU A 281 -1.46 19.19 5.73
CA LEU A 281 -0.59 18.01 5.92
C LEU A 281 -0.06 17.43 4.61
N PHE A 282 1.01 16.66 4.67
CA PHE A 282 1.73 16.23 3.47
C PHE A 282 0.98 15.17 2.66
N GLY A 283 0.13 14.37 3.29
CA GLY A 283 -0.75 13.42 2.58
C GLY A 283 -1.79 14.09 1.67
N PHE A 284 -2.12 15.37 1.89
CA PHE A 284 -2.89 16.15 0.90
C PHE A 284 -2.10 16.31 -0.40
N TYR A 285 -0.81 16.67 -0.31
CA TYR A 285 0.06 16.83 -1.48
C TYR A 285 0.24 15.50 -2.23
N ALA A 286 0.35 14.38 -1.52
CA ALA A 286 0.38 13.05 -2.12
C ALA A 286 -0.82 12.81 -3.06
N LYS A 287 -2.04 13.07 -2.57
CA LYS A 287 -3.28 12.95 -3.37
C LYS A 287 -3.30 13.97 -4.50
N PHE A 288 -2.92 15.22 -4.23
CA PHE A 288 -2.85 16.25 -5.25
C PHE A 288 -1.95 15.86 -6.43
N ALA A 289 -0.77 15.29 -6.16
CA ALA A 289 0.17 14.88 -7.21
C ALA A 289 -0.44 13.84 -8.17
N VAL A 290 -1.08 12.78 -7.65
CA VAL A 290 -1.70 11.75 -8.50
C VAL A 290 -2.94 12.25 -9.23
N PHE A 291 -3.73 13.14 -8.61
CA PHE A 291 -4.90 13.73 -9.27
C PHE A 291 -4.53 14.73 -10.36
N SER A 292 -3.50 15.55 -10.13
CA SER A 292 -2.98 16.48 -11.15
C SER A 292 -2.54 15.71 -12.38
N ALA A 293 -1.71 14.67 -12.21
CA ALA A 293 -1.25 13.86 -13.32
C ALA A 293 -2.39 13.18 -14.09
N ALA A 294 -3.44 12.72 -13.38
CA ALA A 294 -4.61 12.15 -14.03
C ALA A 294 -5.39 13.20 -14.85
N VAL A 295 -5.55 14.43 -14.34
CA VAL A 295 -6.20 15.53 -15.07
C VAL A 295 -5.39 15.91 -16.30
N ASP A 296 -4.08 16.06 -16.16
CA ASP A 296 -3.16 16.40 -17.26
C ASP A 296 -3.16 15.32 -18.37
N ALA A 297 -3.36 14.05 -17.98
CA ALA A 297 -3.53 12.93 -18.91
C ALA A 297 -4.95 12.80 -19.51
N GLY A 298 -5.86 13.76 -19.26
CA GLY A 298 -7.23 13.76 -19.78
C GLY A 298 -8.21 12.84 -19.06
N LEU A 299 -7.81 12.25 -17.93
CA LEU A 299 -8.66 11.36 -17.10
C LEU A 299 -9.48 12.16 -16.08
N PHE A 300 -10.05 13.29 -16.49
CA PHE A 300 -10.83 14.17 -15.62
C PHE A 300 -11.98 13.45 -14.88
N PRO A 301 -12.77 12.56 -15.52
CA PRO A 301 -13.83 11.81 -14.81
C PRO A 301 -13.29 10.94 -13.67
N LEU A 302 -12.14 10.29 -13.87
CA LEU A 302 -11.48 9.48 -12.84
C LEU A 302 -11.08 10.34 -11.65
N ALA A 303 -10.46 11.50 -11.91
CA ALA A 303 -10.03 12.43 -10.88
C ALA A 303 -11.21 12.95 -10.04
N VAL A 304 -12.30 13.37 -10.69
CA VAL A 304 -13.50 13.88 -10.01
C VAL A 304 -14.12 12.82 -9.11
N VAL A 305 -14.35 11.61 -9.63
CA VAL A 305 -14.94 10.51 -8.85
C VAL A 305 -14.01 10.11 -7.70
N GLY A 306 -12.70 10.04 -7.95
CA GLY A 306 -11.71 9.72 -6.93
C GLY A 306 -11.66 10.75 -5.80
N ILE A 307 -11.70 12.04 -6.12
CA ILE A 307 -11.76 13.13 -5.12
C ILE A 307 -13.06 13.05 -4.31
N ALA A 308 -14.21 12.90 -4.99
CA ALA A 308 -15.50 12.80 -4.31
C ALA A 308 -15.55 11.60 -3.35
N ALA A 309 -15.07 10.43 -3.80
CA ALA A 309 -15.01 9.23 -2.98
C ALA A 309 -14.01 9.36 -1.81
N SER A 310 -12.96 10.18 -1.96
CA SER A 310 -11.99 10.43 -0.88
C SER A 310 -12.61 11.08 0.37
N VAL A 311 -13.69 11.85 0.20
CA VAL A 311 -14.42 12.50 1.31
C VAL A 311 -15.03 11.47 2.24
N ILE A 312 -15.53 10.34 1.70
CA ILE A 312 -16.06 9.23 2.51
C ILE A 312 -14.99 8.73 3.48
N GLY A 313 -13.75 8.63 3.01
CA GLY A 313 -12.65 8.13 3.82
C GLY A 313 -12.24 9.05 4.96
N ALA A 314 -12.48 10.36 4.85
CA ALA A 314 -12.18 11.30 5.94
C ALA A 314 -12.96 10.94 7.22
N TYR A 315 -14.18 10.43 7.11
CA TYR A 315 -15.02 10.10 8.26
C TYR A 315 -14.34 9.14 9.24
N TYR A 316 -13.80 8.01 8.78
CA TYR A 316 -13.26 7.00 9.71
C TYR A 316 -11.94 7.45 10.34
N TYR A 317 -11.14 8.26 9.66
CA TYR A 317 -9.95 8.89 10.26
C TYR A 317 -10.34 9.91 11.33
N LEU A 318 -11.33 10.77 11.03
CA LEU A 318 -11.86 11.75 11.98
C LEU A 318 -12.50 11.07 13.19
N ARG A 319 -13.15 9.91 13.01
CA ARG A 319 -13.70 9.10 14.11
C ARG A 319 -12.61 8.68 15.11
N VAL A 320 -11.46 8.19 14.62
CA VAL A 320 -10.32 7.82 15.48
C VAL A 320 -9.82 9.04 16.28
N VAL A 321 -9.68 10.19 15.62
CA VAL A 321 -9.27 11.44 16.30
C VAL A 321 -10.32 11.89 17.31
N LYS A 322 -11.61 11.82 16.95
CA LYS A 322 -12.71 12.16 17.85
C LYS A 322 -12.65 11.33 19.14
N THR A 323 -12.43 10.02 19.01
CA THR A 323 -12.31 9.13 20.18
C THR A 323 -11.14 9.53 21.08
N MET A 324 -9.96 9.82 20.52
CA MET A 324 -8.80 10.23 21.31
C MET A 324 -8.97 11.53 22.12
N TYR A 325 -9.72 12.49 21.58
CA TYR A 325 -9.78 13.85 22.12
C TYR A 325 -11.06 14.19 22.87
N PHE A 326 -12.19 13.59 22.49
CA PHE A 326 -13.51 14.00 22.98
C PHE A 326 -14.21 12.95 23.84
N ASP A 327 -13.86 11.67 23.72
CA ASP A 327 -14.48 10.61 24.52
C ASP A 327 -13.86 10.50 25.91
N ASP A 328 -14.64 9.95 26.84
CA ASP A 328 -14.20 9.75 28.22
C ASP A 328 -12.98 8.81 28.29
N PRO A 329 -11.97 9.09 29.13
CA PRO A 329 -10.73 8.33 29.13
C PRO A 329 -10.92 6.83 29.43
N ALA A 330 -10.43 6.00 28.51
CA ALA A 330 -10.19 4.59 28.76
C ALA A 330 -8.96 4.39 29.68
N PRO A 331 -8.72 3.18 30.20
CA PRO A 331 -7.49 2.87 30.94
C PRO A 331 -6.24 3.31 30.18
N ALA A 332 -5.31 3.96 30.87
CA ALA A 332 -4.08 4.44 30.25
C ALA A 332 -3.22 3.26 29.77
N PHE A 333 -2.57 3.42 28.62
CA PHE A 333 -1.60 2.43 28.13
C PHE A 333 -0.34 2.40 29.03
N ALA A 334 0.36 1.26 29.04
CA ALA A 334 1.61 1.05 29.76
C ALA A 334 2.77 1.91 29.23
N PRO A 335 3.64 2.51 30.07
CA PRO A 335 4.69 3.47 29.71
C PRO A 335 5.48 3.10 28.44
N MET A 336 5.86 4.11 27.63
CA MET A 336 6.68 3.87 26.45
C MET A 336 8.03 3.30 26.86
N GLU A 337 8.30 2.04 26.49
CA GLU A 337 9.55 1.36 26.84
C GLU A 337 10.71 1.75 25.91
N SER A 338 10.42 2.01 24.63
CA SER A 338 11.45 2.20 23.60
C SER A 338 11.59 3.67 23.15
N LYS A 339 12.73 4.28 23.46
CA LYS A 339 13.11 5.62 22.95
C LYS A 339 13.26 5.64 21.42
N VAL A 340 13.63 4.50 20.82
CA VAL A 340 13.80 4.38 19.36
C VAL A 340 12.45 4.50 18.66
N GLU A 341 11.43 3.81 19.16
CA GLU A 341 10.07 3.88 18.59
C GLU A 341 9.50 5.30 18.70
N GLY A 342 9.66 5.95 19.86
CA GLY A 342 9.26 7.35 20.04
C GLY A 342 9.98 8.32 19.09
N GLY A 343 11.28 8.12 18.87
CA GLY A 343 12.05 8.91 17.90
C GLY A 343 11.58 8.72 16.45
N LEU A 344 11.31 7.48 16.05
CA LEU A 344 10.78 7.18 14.71
C LEU A 344 9.38 7.77 14.49
N ILE A 345 8.51 7.71 15.51
CA ILE A 345 7.18 8.36 15.49
C ILE A 345 7.34 9.87 15.28
N ALA A 346 8.24 10.52 16.03
CA ALA A 346 8.48 11.95 15.91
C ALA A 346 9.00 12.34 14.53
N ILE A 347 9.98 11.58 13.99
CA ILE A 347 10.52 11.82 12.64
C ILE A 347 9.42 11.68 11.59
N ALA A 348 8.62 10.61 11.64
CA ALA A 348 7.50 10.41 10.73
C ALA A 348 6.47 11.53 10.85
N ALA A 349 6.13 11.97 12.07
CA ALA A 349 5.17 13.05 12.30
C ALA A 349 5.68 14.39 11.74
N VAL A 350 6.96 14.72 11.93
CA VAL A 350 7.59 15.92 11.36
C VAL A 350 7.61 15.85 9.83
N PHE A 351 7.99 14.71 9.25
CA PHE A 351 8.00 14.51 7.81
C PHE A 351 6.61 14.70 7.19
N VAL A 352 5.56 14.21 7.85
CA VAL A 352 4.16 14.29 7.39
C VAL A 352 3.50 15.65 7.69
N SER A 353 4.06 16.42 8.62
CA SER A 353 3.60 17.78 8.93
C SER A 353 3.81 18.75 7.75
N PRO A 354 3.35 20.02 7.85
CA PRO A 354 3.62 21.03 6.83
C PRO A 354 5.13 21.23 6.54
N ALA A 355 6.01 20.88 7.48
CA ALA A 355 7.46 20.91 7.24
C ALA A 355 7.89 19.98 6.08
N GLY A 356 7.13 18.91 5.80
CA GLY A 356 7.34 18.03 4.65
C GLY A 356 7.27 18.74 3.31
N TYR A 357 6.58 19.89 3.21
CA TYR A 357 6.48 20.66 1.97
C TYR A 357 7.83 21.21 1.52
N LEU A 358 8.78 21.41 2.46
CA LEU A 358 10.14 21.82 2.13
C LEU A 358 10.90 20.76 1.31
N LEU A 359 10.46 19.49 1.37
CA LEU A 359 11.05 18.38 0.63
C LEU A 359 10.45 18.22 -0.78
N ILE A 360 9.36 18.93 -1.11
CA ILE A 360 8.68 18.81 -2.42
C ILE A 360 9.64 19.03 -3.59
N PRO A 361 10.50 20.06 -3.64
CA PRO A 361 11.39 20.26 -4.78
C PRO A 361 12.37 19.09 -5.00
N VAL A 362 12.92 18.55 -3.91
CA VAL A 362 13.89 17.45 -3.94
C VAL A 362 13.20 16.14 -4.31
N LEU A 363 12.09 15.80 -3.65
CA LEU A 363 11.32 14.61 -3.95
C LEU A 363 10.73 14.66 -5.36
N GLY A 364 10.27 15.82 -5.80
CA GLY A 364 9.81 16.05 -7.18
C GLY A 364 10.91 15.75 -8.20
N ALA A 365 12.12 16.28 -7.99
CA ALA A 365 13.26 16.01 -8.87
C ALA A 365 13.64 14.52 -8.90
N TRP A 366 13.70 13.84 -7.75
CA TRP A 366 14.05 12.42 -7.68
C TRP A 366 12.99 11.51 -8.30
N THR A 367 11.73 11.73 -7.96
CA THR A 367 10.62 10.93 -8.50
C THR A 367 10.44 11.14 -10.00
N MET A 368 10.64 12.36 -10.50
CA MET A 368 10.61 12.65 -11.93
C MET A 368 11.80 12.04 -12.67
N ALA A 369 13.01 12.09 -12.10
CA ALA A 369 14.18 11.43 -12.68
C ALA A 369 14.00 9.92 -12.76
N ALA A 370 13.46 9.29 -11.71
CA ALA A 370 13.13 7.87 -11.70
C ALA A 370 12.04 7.52 -12.72
N ALA A 371 10.99 8.34 -12.82
CA ALA A 371 9.92 8.13 -13.79
C ALA A 371 10.42 8.19 -15.23
N ARG A 372 11.24 9.19 -15.58
CA ARG A 372 11.82 9.35 -16.92
C ARG A 372 12.78 8.23 -17.33
N ALA A 373 13.26 7.41 -16.41
CA ALA A 373 14.08 6.26 -16.77
C ALA A 373 13.27 5.09 -17.34
N LEU A 374 11.93 5.12 -17.22
CA LEU A 374 11.00 4.10 -17.71
C LEU A 374 10.40 4.42 -19.10
N PHE A 375 10.57 5.65 -19.58
CA PHE A 375 10.06 6.15 -20.86
C PHE A 375 11.24 6.56 -21.74
#